data_AF-A0A3E1D9R9-F1
#
_entry.id   AF-A0A3E1D9R9-F1
#
_cell.length_a   1.000
_cell.length_b   1.000
_cell.length_c   1.000
_cell.angle_alpha   90.00
_cell.angle_beta   90.00
_cell.angle_gamma   90.00
#
_symmetry.space_group_name_H-M   'P 1'
#
loop_
_entity.id
_entity.type
_entity.pdbx_description
1 polymer ?
#
loop_
_entity_poly.entity_id
_entity_poly.type
_entity_poly.pdbx_seq_one_letter_code
_entity_poly.pdbx_strand_id
1 'polypeptide(L)' 'SDYTAYMYLGDLIEFGDTRTVFTNPKRKETEDYITGRFG' A
#
# COMPACT_ATOMS: atom_id res chain seq x y z
N SER A 1 -15.45 -4.39 2.64
CA SER A 1 -14.02 -4.44 3.00
C SER A 1 -13.52 -3.03 3.11
N ASP A 2 -13.40 -2.55 4.33
CA ASP A 2 -13.26 -1.12 4.63
C ASP A 2 -11.78 -0.74 4.83
N TYR A 3 -10.92 -1.71 5.16
CA TYR A 3 -9.49 -1.52 5.40
C TYR A 3 -8.65 -2.55 4.62
N THR A 4 -7.46 -2.13 4.19
CA THR A 4 -6.45 -2.93 3.50
C THR A 4 -5.14 -2.87 4.28
N ALA A 5 -4.50 -4.03 4.41
CA ALA A 5 -3.15 -4.18 4.95
C ALA A 5 -2.20 -4.58 3.82
N TYR A 6 -1.17 -3.78 3.59
CA TYR A 6 -0.03 -4.14 2.74
C TYR A 6 1.08 -4.73 3.62
N MET A 7 1.42 -5.98 3.34
CA MET A 7 2.50 -6.70 3.99
C MET A 7 3.57 -7.06 2.96
N TYR A 8 4.83 -6.86 3.31
CA TYR A 8 5.97 -7.19 2.46
C TYR A 8 7.01 -7.96 3.28
N LEU A 9 7.39 -9.15 2.81
CA LEU A 9 8.37 -10.04 3.48
C LEU A 9 8.05 -10.40 4.94
N GLY A 10 6.77 -10.33 5.33
CA GLY A 10 6.33 -10.61 6.71
C GLY A 10 6.25 -9.37 7.60
N ASP A 11 6.66 -8.20 7.08
CA ASP A 11 6.49 -6.92 7.76
C ASP A 11 5.23 -6.21 7.28
N LEU A 12 4.48 -5.64 8.22
CA LEU A 12 3.34 -4.77 7.93
C LEU A 12 3.87 -3.39 7.50
N ILE A 13 3.85 -3.13 6.20
CA ILE A 13 4.34 -1.88 5.63
C ILE A 13 3.30 -0.77 5.77
N GLU A 14 2.03 -1.06 5.48
CA GLU A 14 0.96 -0.07 5.58
C GLU A 14 -0.39 -0.71 5.88
N PHE A 15 -1.20 -0.06 6.72
CA PHE A 15 -2.56 -0.47 7.03
C PHE A 15 -3.45 0.76 7.08
N GLY A 16 -4.62 0.71 6.43
CA GLY A 16 -5.57 1.80 6.44
C GLY A 16 -6.73 1.58 5.49
N ASP A 17 -7.55 2.59 5.29
CA ASP A 17 -8.67 2.54 4.35
C ASP A 17 -8.18 2.15 2.96
N THR A 18 -8.83 1.16 2.34
CA THR A 18 -8.52 0.70 0.99
C THR A 18 -8.39 1.89 0.03
N ARG A 19 -9.34 2.82 0.12
CA ARG A 19 -9.35 4.00 -0.75
C ARG A 19 -8.10 4.85 -0.56
N THR A 20 -7.67 5.09 0.67
CA THR A 20 -6.44 5.84 0.97
C THR A 20 -5.21 5.09 0.50
N VAL A 21 -5.10 3.79 0.77
CA VAL A 21 -3.97 2.95 0.34
C VAL A 21 -3.79 3.00 -1.17
N PHE A 22 -4.88 2.96 -1.96
CA PHE A 22 -4.82 2.97 -3.42
C PHE A 22 -4.79 4.35 -4.08
N THR A 23 -5.24 5.42 -3.42
CA THR A 23 -5.29 6.78 -4.02
C THR A 23 -4.26 7.74 -3.45
N ASN A 24 -3.87 7.57 -2.20
CA ASN A 24 -2.90 8.43 -1.53
C ASN A 24 -2.15 7.64 -0.44
N PRO A 25 -1.33 6.64 -0.85
CA PRO A 25 -0.52 5.88 0.09
C PRO A 25 0.39 6.83 0.88
N LYS A 26 0.55 6.58 2.18
CA LYS A 26 1.44 7.37 3.03
C LYS A 26 2.90 6.93 2.89
N ARG A 27 3.14 5.68 2.49
CA ARG A 27 4.48 5.15 2.26
C ARG A 27 4.80 5.13 0.76
N LYS A 28 6.03 5.52 0.45
CA LYS A 28 6.56 5.50 -0.91
C LYS A 28 6.73 4.07 -1.44
N GLU A 29 7.05 3.11 -0.57
CA GLU A 29 7.12 1.68 -0.93
C GLU A 29 5.77 1.14 -1.39
N THR A 30 4.69 1.54 -0.72
CA THR A 30 3.31 1.20 -1.11
C THR A 30 2.93 1.89 -2.43
N GLU A 31 3.34 3.14 -2.61
CA GLU A 31 3.14 3.87 -3.87
C GLU A 31 3.85 3.21 -5.05
N ASP A 32 5.14 2.88 -4.92
CA ASP A 32 5.91 2.18 -5.96
C ASP A 32 5.31 0.79 -6.27
N TYR A 33 4.80 0.08 -5.26
CA TYR A 33 4.10 -1.20 -5.42
C TYR A 33 2.77 -1.06 -6.19
N ILE A 34 1.94 -0.08 -5.83
CA ILE A 34 0.60 0.11 -6.42
C ILE A 34 0.69 0.75 -7.80
N THR A 35 1.57 1.72 -7.98
CA THR A 35 1.80 2.38 -9.28
C THR A 35 2.49 1.46 -10.27
N GLY A 36 3.02 0.32 -9.81
CA GLY A 36 3.61 -0.69 -10.67
C GLY A 36 4.79 -0.13 -11.45
N ARG A 37 5.58 0.78 -10.85
CA ARG A 37 6.81 1.30 -11.46
C ARG A 37 7.97 0.30 -11.43
N PHE A 38 7.62 -0.99 -11.46
CA PHE A 38 8.45 -2.09 -11.89
C PHE A 38 8.29 -2.12 -13.42
N GLY A 39 9.35 -1.73 -14.14
CA GLY A 39 9.35 -1.65 -15.61
C GLY A 39 9.01 -2.95 -16.32
#